data_AF-A0A973ENC6-F1
#
_entry.id   AF-A0A973ENC6-F1
#
_cell.length_a   1.000
_cell.length_b   1.000
_cell.length_c   1.000
_cell.angle_alpha   90.00
_cell.angle_beta   90.00
_cell.angle_gamma   90.00
#
_symmetry.space_group_name_H-M   'P 1'
#
loop_
_entity.id
_entity.type
_entity.pdbx_description
1 polymer ?
#
loop_
_entity_poly.entity_id
_entity_poly.type
_entity_poly.pdbx_seq_one_letter_code
_entity_poly.pdbx_strand_id
1 'polypeptide(L)'
;MELKRIRSLLENGNTEFTATYMAVCDLRNLARSRPRGICPGTVSAVARLLAGGEHATQKQAFFLYREAARVLTSLIENPLVSERICSLALSALRTTVRASSGPVHKAASEAMGSLPLRIEGPEVEEDSRFRSHGIQLADLLKILEIRIGKRPSRVGRSLVAPVSGGSGLLVIKTVSRREDIDSLQKEAAWMECLATKGCSTRIRFDIPRPLRVDGYRVFRLDDAPCDCSGSFQAHPASFAVAFLAHRDYFFYINGTGLSHRVTKDFFKEVLCRNAWLMGHLASAGIIHTAPIPLFHNRVQRDRRSDGGLYEWTRGGRLDRWLESCAYPNFGPTGLRDFEHLVSLRGSGRRLYQYMGTQVLSLLLVVGSFFRNKDPVRIGFDAEGRPVDARGLFDEAFLAELVESVFRNYYGGFVGRTPPGDIPFDSNRLSARMIEEMGVDRYMEEILRVADQKEMTDTQFRRFLEDRGIPPEEAGRVERGAKDITVLTGPHLGGFNDRISLPEVIDFAATTAACCVADRFAVQRSRGSQSHARLESHEVPAVALS
;
A
#
# COMPACT_ATOMS: atom_id res chain seq x y z
N MET A 1 -40.73 -8.62 -20.28
CA MET A 1 -41.62 -7.70 -19.53
C MET A 1 -40.91 -7.16 -18.29
N GLU A 2 -40.36 -8.03 -17.46
CA GLU A 2 -39.61 -7.72 -16.23
C GLU A 2 -38.42 -6.74 -16.40
N LEU A 3 -37.52 -6.96 -17.36
CA LEU A 3 -36.40 -6.04 -17.66
C LEU A 3 -36.85 -4.60 -17.98
N LYS A 4 -37.97 -4.44 -18.70
CA LYS A 4 -38.51 -3.11 -19.02
C LYS A 4 -39.06 -2.42 -17.77
N ARG A 5 -39.71 -3.17 -16.87
CA ARG A 5 -40.22 -2.66 -15.59
C ARG A 5 -39.08 -2.23 -14.67
N ILE A 6 -38.05 -3.07 -14.50
CA ILE A 6 -36.86 -2.76 -13.70
C ILE A 6 -36.16 -1.51 -14.25
N ARG A 7 -35.98 -1.42 -15.57
CA ARG A 7 -35.38 -0.24 -16.19
C ARG A 7 -36.20 1.01 -15.91
N SER A 8 -37.51 0.97 -16.13
CA SER A 8 -38.40 2.12 -15.87
C SER A 8 -38.35 2.57 -14.41
N LEU A 9 -38.21 1.63 -13.46
CA LEU A 9 -38.05 1.97 -12.04
C LEU A 9 -36.74 2.73 -11.79
N LEU A 10 -35.62 2.26 -12.34
CA LEU A 10 -34.32 2.94 -12.21
C LEU A 10 -34.23 4.27 -12.97
N GLU A 11 -35.08 4.46 -13.98
CA GLU A 11 -35.16 5.71 -14.75
C GLU A 11 -35.98 6.78 -14.03
N ASN A 12 -36.91 6.37 -13.17
CA ASN A 12 -37.72 7.25 -12.35
C ASN A 12 -36.98 7.51 -11.02
N GLY A 13 -36.07 8.48 -10.99
CA GLY A 13 -35.19 8.85 -9.86
C GLY A 13 -35.90 9.34 -8.57
N ASN A 14 -37.17 9.00 -8.38
CA ASN A 14 -37.98 9.34 -7.22
C ASN A 14 -38.50 8.08 -6.48
N THR A 15 -37.88 6.92 -6.72
CA THR A 15 -38.21 5.67 -6.03
C THR A 15 -37.56 5.56 -4.66
N GLU A 16 -38.26 4.92 -3.72
CA GLU A 16 -37.75 4.63 -2.38
C GLU A 16 -36.48 3.77 -2.43
N PHE A 17 -35.53 4.01 -1.52
CA PHE A 17 -34.25 3.30 -1.43
C PHE A 17 -34.39 1.77 -1.52
N THR A 18 -35.32 1.20 -0.76
CA THR A 18 -35.56 -0.26 -0.72
C THR A 18 -35.98 -0.79 -2.09
N ALA A 19 -36.88 -0.09 -2.78
CA ALA A 19 -37.35 -0.47 -4.11
C ALA A 19 -36.22 -0.39 -5.14
N THR A 20 -35.42 0.68 -5.11
CA THR A 20 -34.23 0.84 -5.96
C THR A 20 -33.22 -0.28 -5.69
N TYR A 21 -32.97 -0.63 -4.43
CA TYR A 21 -32.05 -1.69 -4.05
C TYR A 21 -32.47 -3.07 -4.56
N MET A 22 -33.74 -3.43 -4.39
CA MET A 22 -34.27 -4.69 -4.89
C MET A 22 -34.22 -4.75 -6.42
N ALA A 23 -34.58 -3.66 -7.11
CA ALA A 23 -34.52 -3.58 -8.57
C ALA A 23 -33.09 -3.79 -9.11
N VAL A 24 -32.08 -3.23 -8.43
CA VAL A 24 -30.66 -3.45 -8.77
C VAL A 24 -30.24 -4.90 -8.54
N CYS A 25 -30.67 -5.52 -7.44
CA CYS A 25 -30.37 -6.92 -7.14
C CYS A 25 -30.97 -7.86 -8.20
N ASP A 26 -32.23 -7.63 -8.57
CA ASP A 26 -32.90 -8.39 -9.63
C ASP A 26 -32.21 -8.19 -10.98
N LEU A 27 -31.81 -6.95 -11.30
CA LEU A 27 -31.07 -6.66 -12.52
C LEU A 27 -29.72 -7.40 -12.57
N ARG A 28 -29.01 -7.50 -11.45
CA ARG A 28 -27.76 -8.25 -11.35
C ARG A 28 -27.98 -9.74 -11.63
N ASN A 29 -29.04 -10.31 -11.06
CA ASN A 29 -29.40 -11.71 -11.29
C ASN A 29 -29.75 -11.96 -12.76
N LEU A 30 -30.46 -11.03 -13.41
CA LEU A 30 -30.78 -11.09 -14.83
C LEU A 30 -29.54 -10.91 -15.72
N ALA A 31 -28.62 -10.02 -15.37
CA ALA A 31 -27.35 -9.83 -16.09
C ALA A 31 -26.48 -11.11 -16.08
N ARG A 32 -26.55 -11.90 -15.00
CA ARG A 32 -25.82 -13.18 -14.89
C ARG A 32 -26.54 -14.33 -15.60
N SER A 33 -27.85 -14.45 -15.44
CA SER A 33 -28.62 -15.59 -15.95
C SER A 33 -29.13 -15.44 -17.39
N ARG A 34 -29.40 -14.21 -17.85
CA ARG A 34 -30.00 -13.90 -19.16
C ARG A 34 -29.31 -12.71 -19.85
N PRO A 35 -27.99 -12.76 -20.11
CA PRO A 35 -27.22 -11.62 -20.62
C PRO A 35 -27.66 -11.12 -22.02
N ARG A 36 -28.23 -11.99 -22.86
CA ARG A 36 -28.67 -11.63 -24.24
C ARG A 36 -29.78 -10.58 -24.27
N GLY A 37 -30.56 -10.44 -23.19
CA GLY A 37 -31.63 -9.45 -23.09
C GLY A 37 -31.17 -8.06 -22.65
N ILE A 38 -29.87 -7.88 -22.34
CA ILE A 38 -29.31 -6.62 -21.87
C ILE A 38 -29.01 -5.71 -23.06
N CYS A 39 -29.52 -4.49 -23.01
CA CYS A 39 -29.35 -3.48 -24.06
C CYS A 39 -28.61 -2.23 -23.54
N PRO A 40 -28.17 -1.30 -24.41
CA PRO A 40 -27.51 -0.08 -23.98
C PRO A 40 -28.32 0.73 -22.94
N GLY A 41 -29.65 0.77 -23.07
CA GLY A 41 -30.53 1.45 -22.11
C GLY A 41 -30.48 0.87 -20.70
N THR A 42 -30.14 -0.41 -20.54
CA THR A 42 -29.92 -1.02 -19.22
C THR A 42 -28.66 -0.45 -18.57
N VAL A 43 -27.57 -0.34 -19.33
CA VAL A 43 -26.32 0.26 -18.85
C VAL A 43 -26.55 1.73 -18.50
N SER A 44 -27.25 2.48 -19.35
CA SER A 44 -27.58 3.89 -19.09
C SER A 44 -28.44 4.11 -17.86
N ALA A 45 -29.35 3.18 -17.52
CA ALA A 45 -30.15 3.28 -16.29
C ALA A 45 -29.27 3.09 -15.04
N VAL A 46 -28.40 2.08 -15.03
CA VAL A 46 -27.46 1.86 -13.92
C VAL A 46 -26.44 2.99 -13.80
N ALA A 47 -25.93 3.50 -14.93
CA ALA A 47 -25.02 4.63 -14.96
C ALA A 47 -25.66 5.91 -14.38
N ARG A 48 -26.94 6.16 -14.69
CA ARG A 48 -27.71 7.27 -14.10
C ARG A 48 -27.87 7.12 -12.59
N LEU A 49 -28.22 5.94 -12.10
CA LEU A 49 -28.29 5.68 -10.66
C LEU A 49 -26.96 5.99 -9.95
N LEU A 50 -25.84 5.56 -10.54
CA LEU A 50 -24.51 5.84 -10.01
C LEU A 50 -24.17 7.34 -10.06
N ALA A 51 -24.63 8.06 -11.09
CA ALA A 51 -24.37 9.50 -11.23
C ALA A 51 -25.29 10.39 -10.38
N GLY A 52 -26.53 9.97 -10.14
CA GLY A 52 -27.59 10.81 -9.56
C GLY A 52 -27.40 11.12 -8.08
N GLY A 53 -26.69 10.26 -7.33
CA GLY A 53 -26.41 10.51 -5.91
C GLY A 53 -27.63 10.64 -4.99
N GLU A 54 -28.84 10.38 -5.50
CA GLU A 54 -30.15 10.60 -4.85
C GLU A 54 -30.23 9.91 -3.47
N HIS A 55 -29.52 8.79 -3.31
CA HIS A 55 -29.49 8.02 -2.08
C HIS A 55 -28.19 8.20 -1.27
N ALA A 56 -27.31 9.13 -1.63
CA ALA A 56 -25.97 9.24 -1.04
C ALA A 56 -25.96 9.56 0.46
N THR A 57 -27.02 10.20 0.97
CA THR A 57 -27.19 10.53 2.39
C THR A 57 -27.69 9.36 3.24
N GLN A 58 -28.14 8.27 2.61
CA GLN A 58 -28.64 7.09 3.32
C GLN A 58 -27.49 6.36 4.02
N LYS A 59 -27.71 5.90 5.26
CA LYS A 59 -26.70 5.15 6.03
C LYS A 59 -26.17 3.91 5.29
N GLN A 60 -27.02 3.31 4.44
CA GLN A 60 -26.71 2.12 3.66
C GLN A 60 -26.42 2.41 2.18
N ALA A 61 -26.22 3.67 1.78
CA ALA A 61 -25.99 4.09 0.40
C ALA A 61 -24.91 3.28 -0.32
N PHE A 62 -23.80 3.00 0.39
CA PHE A 62 -22.70 2.19 -0.15
C PHE A 62 -23.16 0.82 -0.67
N PHE A 63 -24.08 0.15 0.03
CA PHE A 63 -24.54 -1.18 -0.38
C PHE A 63 -25.33 -1.13 -1.69
N LEU A 64 -26.17 -0.11 -1.87
CA LEU A 64 -26.90 0.12 -3.11
C LEU A 64 -25.94 0.36 -4.28
N TYR A 65 -25.04 1.34 -4.14
CA TYR A 65 -24.10 1.66 -5.22
C TYR A 65 -23.14 0.51 -5.52
N ARG A 66 -22.76 -0.27 -4.51
CA ARG A 66 -21.96 -1.48 -4.70
C ARG A 66 -22.70 -2.52 -5.52
N GLU A 67 -23.99 -2.75 -5.27
CA GLU A 67 -24.77 -3.65 -6.11
C GLU A 67 -24.97 -3.10 -7.53
N ALA A 68 -25.16 -1.79 -7.69
CA ALA A 68 -25.25 -1.16 -9.01
C ALA A 68 -23.95 -1.32 -9.82
N ALA A 69 -22.80 -1.06 -9.21
CA ALA A 69 -21.49 -1.29 -9.83
C ALA A 69 -21.23 -2.79 -10.12
N ARG A 70 -21.79 -3.69 -9.30
CA ARG A 70 -21.74 -5.15 -9.53
C ARG A 70 -22.57 -5.60 -10.74
N VAL A 71 -23.65 -4.89 -11.07
CA VAL A 71 -24.37 -5.13 -12.34
C VAL A 71 -23.41 -4.88 -13.51
N LEU A 72 -22.73 -3.73 -13.53
CA LEU A 72 -21.83 -3.35 -14.62
C LEU A 72 -20.64 -4.31 -14.76
N THR A 73 -20.01 -4.70 -13.65
CA THR A 73 -18.92 -5.70 -13.68
C THR A 73 -19.40 -7.07 -14.12
N SER A 74 -20.60 -7.51 -13.71
CA SER A 74 -21.18 -8.77 -14.21
C SER A 74 -21.37 -8.75 -15.74
N LEU A 75 -21.67 -7.59 -16.33
CA LEU A 75 -21.75 -7.45 -17.78
C LEU A 75 -20.37 -7.47 -18.45
N ILE A 76 -19.37 -6.86 -17.83
CA ILE A 76 -17.98 -6.81 -18.32
C ILE A 76 -17.33 -8.20 -18.31
N GLU A 77 -17.56 -8.97 -17.26
CA GLU A 77 -16.96 -10.30 -17.07
C GLU A 77 -17.60 -11.37 -17.95
N ASN A 78 -18.87 -11.20 -18.33
CA ASN A 78 -19.62 -12.23 -19.04
C ASN A 78 -19.20 -12.33 -20.52
N PRO A 79 -18.73 -13.50 -20.99
CA PRO A 79 -18.31 -13.67 -22.40
C PRO A 79 -19.49 -13.63 -23.38
N LEU A 80 -20.73 -13.84 -22.93
CA LEU A 80 -21.93 -13.81 -23.77
C LEU A 80 -22.46 -12.40 -24.02
N VAL A 81 -21.91 -11.38 -23.35
CA VAL A 81 -22.30 -9.98 -23.52
C VAL A 81 -21.50 -9.37 -24.67
N SER A 82 -22.20 -8.67 -25.58
CA SER A 82 -21.55 -8.01 -26.73
C SER A 82 -20.49 -7.00 -26.30
N GLU A 83 -19.45 -6.85 -27.12
CA GLU A 83 -18.34 -5.93 -26.85
C GLU A 83 -18.81 -4.47 -26.67
N ARG A 84 -19.85 -4.05 -27.43
CA ARG A 84 -20.47 -2.74 -27.27
C ARG A 84 -21.02 -2.52 -25.85
N ILE A 85 -21.71 -3.49 -25.28
CA ILE A 85 -22.28 -3.39 -23.93
C ILE A 85 -21.16 -3.42 -22.88
N CYS A 86 -20.16 -4.28 -23.07
CA CYS A 86 -18.97 -4.32 -22.22
C CYS A 86 -18.26 -2.95 -22.18
N SER A 87 -18.00 -2.36 -23.34
CA SER A 87 -17.38 -1.03 -23.46
C SER A 87 -18.22 0.07 -22.80
N LEU A 88 -19.55 0.04 -22.97
CA LEU A 88 -20.44 1.00 -22.32
C LEU A 88 -20.44 0.85 -20.79
N ALA A 89 -20.47 -0.38 -20.28
CA ALA A 89 -20.43 -0.65 -18.84
C ALA A 89 -19.10 -0.22 -18.21
N LEU A 90 -17.98 -0.51 -18.88
CA LEU A 90 -16.67 -0.09 -18.43
C LEU A 90 -16.51 1.44 -18.49
N SER A 91 -17.02 2.08 -19.55
CA SER A 91 -17.04 3.54 -19.65
C SER A 91 -17.89 4.16 -18.54
N ALA A 92 -19.06 3.59 -18.23
CA ALA A 92 -19.91 4.08 -17.15
C ALA A 92 -19.19 4.06 -15.80
N LEU A 93 -18.53 2.94 -15.45
CA LEU A 93 -17.73 2.85 -14.22
C LEU A 93 -16.60 3.89 -14.20
N ARG A 94 -15.84 4.05 -15.30
CA ARG A 94 -14.77 5.06 -15.39
C ARG A 94 -15.30 6.48 -15.20
N THR A 95 -16.42 6.81 -15.82
CA THR A 95 -17.07 8.12 -15.66
C THR A 95 -17.51 8.32 -14.21
N THR A 96 -18.12 7.30 -13.57
CA THR A 96 -18.50 7.36 -12.16
C THR A 96 -17.30 7.60 -11.25
N VAL A 97 -16.19 6.87 -11.43
CA VAL A 97 -14.98 7.05 -10.62
C VAL A 97 -14.41 8.47 -10.78
N ARG A 98 -14.44 9.03 -11.99
CA ARG A 98 -13.95 10.40 -12.24
C ARG A 98 -14.84 11.50 -11.66
N ALA A 99 -16.15 11.29 -11.64
CA ALA A 99 -17.13 12.35 -11.35
C ALA A 99 -17.71 12.30 -9.93
N SER A 100 -17.41 11.27 -9.13
CA SER A 100 -18.02 11.07 -7.81
C SER A 100 -16.99 11.02 -6.70
N SER A 101 -17.47 11.12 -5.45
CA SER A 101 -16.70 10.89 -4.23
C SER A 101 -17.50 10.03 -3.25
N GLY A 102 -16.88 9.62 -2.14
CA GLY A 102 -17.57 8.93 -1.06
C GLY A 102 -18.14 7.56 -1.45
N PRO A 103 -19.37 7.19 -1.02
CA PRO A 103 -19.91 5.83 -1.22
C PRO A 103 -20.02 5.38 -2.67
N VAL A 104 -20.36 6.29 -3.59
CA VAL A 104 -20.49 6.02 -5.04
C VAL A 104 -19.12 5.71 -5.63
N HIS A 105 -18.15 6.61 -5.39
CA HIS A 105 -16.78 6.46 -5.86
C HIS A 105 -16.17 5.16 -5.36
N LYS A 106 -16.30 4.89 -4.07
CA LYS A 106 -15.80 3.66 -3.43
C LYS A 106 -16.40 2.42 -4.09
N ALA A 107 -17.71 2.41 -4.32
CA ALA A 107 -18.40 1.28 -4.96
C ALA A 107 -17.90 1.04 -6.40
N ALA A 108 -17.80 2.09 -7.21
CA ALA A 108 -17.32 2.00 -8.59
C ALA A 108 -15.85 1.58 -8.66
N SER A 109 -14.99 2.15 -7.81
CA SER A 109 -13.57 1.83 -7.71
C SER A 109 -13.33 0.40 -7.24
N GLU A 110 -14.05 -0.07 -6.21
CA GLU A 110 -13.93 -1.48 -5.73
C GLU A 110 -14.39 -2.45 -6.82
N ALA A 111 -15.45 -2.13 -7.57
CA ALA A 111 -15.94 -2.96 -8.66
C ALA A 111 -14.91 -3.05 -9.79
N MET A 112 -14.39 -1.92 -10.26
CA MET A 112 -13.33 -1.88 -11.29
C MET A 112 -12.05 -2.58 -10.83
N GLY A 113 -11.63 -2.32 -9.60
CA GLY A 113 -10.44 -2.92 -8.99
C GLY A 113 -10.54 -4.43 -8.75
N SER A 114 -11.77 -4.97 -8.72
CA SER A 114 -12.00 -6.39 -8.50
C SER A 114 -12.15 -7.21 -9.79
N LEU A 115 -12.03 -6.58 -10.97
CA LEU A 115 -12.10 -7.30 -12.25
C LEU A 115 -11.04 -8.42 -12.30
N PRO A 116 -11.38 -9.60 -12.86
CA PRO A 116 -10.53 -10.77 -12.77
C PRO A 116 -9.33 -10.67 -13.70
N LEU A 117 -8.13 -10.56 -13.15
CA LEU A 117 -6.87 -10.60 -13.90
C LEU A 117 -6.21 -11.97 -13.82
N ARG A 118 -5.57 -12.36 -14.93
CA ARG A 118 -4.65 -13.52 -14.96
C ARG A 118 -3.26 -13.05 -14.50
N ILE A 119 -3.05 -13.04 -13.19
CA ILE A 119 -1.77 -12.70 -12.54
C ILE A 119 -1.44 -13.81 -11.56
N GLU A 120 -0.23 -14.35 -11.68
CA GLU A 120 0.31 -15.40 -10.83
C GLU A 120 1.73 -15.02 -10.45
N GLY A 121 1.95 -14.83 -9.15
CA GLY A 121 3.28 -14.57 -8.61
C GLY A 121 4.20 -15.79 -8.71
N PRO A 122 5.52 -15.59 -8.63
CA PRO A 122 6.48 -16.68 -8.66
C PRO A 122 6.35 -17.57 -7.42
N GLU A 123 6.75 -18.83 -7.56
CA GLU A 123 7.03 -19.67 -6.39
C GLU A 123 8.34 -19.20 -5.75
N VAL A 124 8.36 -19.05 -4.42
CA VAL A 124 9.56 -18.67 -3.68
C VAL A 124 9.93 -19.83 -2.80
N GLU A 125 11.15 -20.35 -2.98
CA GLU A 125 11.67 -21.46 -2.19
C GLU A 125 12.09 -20.95 -0.82
N GLU A 126 11.20 -21.10 0.15
CA GLU A 126 11.51 -20.89 1.56
C GLU A 126 12.17 -22.15 2.12
N ASP A 127 13.31 -21.99 2.78
CA ASP A 127 14.06 -23.07 3.42
C ASP A 127 14.02 -22.82 4.93
N SER A 128 13.47 -23.75 5.70
CA SER A 128 13.39 -23.63 7.15
C SER A 128 14.71 -23.99 7.85
N ARG A 129 15.71 -24.46 7.11
CA ARG A 129 17.01 -24.84 7.68
C ARG A 129 17.85 -23.62 8.01
N PHE A 130 18.46 -23.64 9.18
CA PHE A 130 19.41 -22.64 9.64
C PHE A 130 20.66 -23.31 10.22
N ARG A 131 21.77 -22.58 10.22
CA ARG A 131 23.01 -23.01 10.87
C ARG A 131 22.88 -22.84 12.38
N SER A 132 22.80 -23.95 13.11
CA SER A 132 22.62 -23.97 14.57
C SER A 132 23.88 -23.59 15.35
N HIS A 133 25.06 -23.87 14.80
CA HIS A 133 26.33 -23.48 15.40
C HIS A 133 26.56 -21.99 15.21
N GLY A 134 26.96 -21.32 16.28
CA GLY A 134 27.35 -19.92 16.26
C GLY A 134 28.57 -19.66 15.38
N ILE A 135 28.66 -18.45 14.85
CA ILE A 135 29.83 -17.94 14.16
C ILE A 135 30.23 -16.60 14.76
N GLN A 136 31.53 -16.34 14.82
CA GLN A 136 32.09 -15.04 15.20
C GLN A 136 32.15 -14.13 13.97
N LEU A 137 31.99 -12.82 14.13
CA LEU A 137 32.02 -11.85 13.04
C LEU A 137 33.32 -11.94 12.24
N ALA A 138 34.45 -12.13 12.93
CA ALA A 138 35.75 -12.29 12.27
C ALA A 138 35.79 -13.52 11.35
N ASP A 139 35.20 -14.63 11.75
CA ASP A 139 35.17 -15.86 10.96
C ASP A 139 34.12 -15.77 9.84
N LEU A 140 33.00 -15.11 10.08
CA LEU A 140 32.02 -14.78 9.05
C LEU A 140 32.68 -13.99 7.91
N LEU A 141 33.46 -12.95 8.24
CA LEU A 141 34.18 -12.14 7.24
C LEU A 141 35.20 -12.98 6.46
N LYS A 142 35.89 -13.93 7.10
CA LYS A 142 36.81 -14.86 6.43
C LYS A 142 36.07 -15.80 5.48
N ILE A 143 35.00 -16.45 5.94
CA ILE A 143 34.18 -17.39 5.13
C ILE A 143 33.61 -16.68 3.90
N LEU A 144 33.17 -15.43 4.07
CA LEU A 144 32.58 -14.65 2.99
C LEU A 144 33.63 -13.97 2.10
N GLU A 145 34.91 -14.04 2.45
CA GLU A 145 36.02 -13.36 1.80
C GLU A 145 35.82 -11.83 1.70
N ILE A 146 35.18 -11.24 2.71
CA ILE A 146 34.86 -9.81 2.76
C ILE A 146 35.80 -9.09 3.72
N ARG A 147 36.38 -7.98 3.24
CA ARG A 147 37.09 -7.01 4.08
C ARG A 147 36.20 -5.81 4.31
N ILE A 148 36.08 -5.37 5.56
CA ILE A 148 35.33 -4.15 5.92
C ILE A 148 36.29 -3.03 6.30
N GLY A 149 35.96 -1.80 5.92
CA GLY A 149 36.83 -0.64 6.12
C GLY A 149 36.71 -0.01 7.51
N LYS A 150 35.62 -0.31 8.23
CA LYS A 150 35.29 0.23 9.56
C LYS A 150 34.51 -0.81 10.35
N ARG A 151 34.49 -0.68 11.68
CA ARG A 151 33.61 -1.50 12.55
C ARG A 151 32.15 -1.31 12.13
N PRO A 152 31.32 -2.37 12.11
CA PRO A 152 29.91 -2.23 11.78
C PRO A 152 29.19 -1.27 12.72
N SER A 153 28.36 -0.39 12.17
CA SER A 153 27.43 0.44 12.93
C SER A 153 26.04 -0.18 12.92
N ARG A 154 25.24 0.10 13.96
CA ARG A 154 23.87 -0.40 14.06
C ARG A 154 22.89 0.57 13.40
N VAL A 155 22.04 0.04 12.52
CA VAL A 155 20.92 0.75 11.87
C VAL A 155 19.66 -0.10 12.10
N GLY A 156 18.83 0.31 13.07
CA GLY A 156 17.71 -0.49 13.55
C GLY A 156 18.19 -1.87 14.05
N ARG A 157 17.67 -2.94 13.45
CA ARG A 157 18.07 -4.33 13.73
C ARG A 157 19.19 -4.87 12.82
N SER A 158 19.82 -4.00 12.03
CA SER A 158 20.91 -4.38 11.12
C SER A 158 22.26 -3.85 11.61
N LEU A 159 23.30 -4.65 11.45
CA LEU A 159 24.69 -4.22 11.52
C LEU A 159 25.16 -3.92 10.09
N VAL A 160 25.76 -2.76 9.88
CA VAL A 160 26.12 -2.25 8.55
C VAL A 160 27.59 -1.84 8.54
N ALA A 161 28.35 -2.33 7.57
CA ALA A 161 29.75 -1.96 7.39
C ALA A 161 30.09 -1.72 5.91
N PRO A 162 30.86 -0.67 5.57
CA PRO A 162 31.35 -0.48 4.21
C PRO A 162 32.38 -1.56 3.85
N VAL A 163 32.24 -2.14 2.66
CA VAL A 163 33.19 -3.11 2.12
C VAL A 163 34.43 -2.38 1.58
N SER A 164 35.62 -2.81 1.98
CA SER A 164 36.90 -2.24 1.54
C SER A 164 37.10 -2.43 0.04
N GLY A 165 37.51 -1.38 -0.67
CA GLY A 165 37.82 -1.44 -2.10
C GLY A 165 36.61 -1.47 -3.05
N GLY A 166 35.38 -1.26 -2.53
CA GLY A 166 34.16 -1.25 -3.33
C GLY A 166 33.13 -0.20 -2.87
N SER A 167 32.03 -0.09 -3.61
CA SER A 167 30.90 0.80 -3.32
C SER A 167 29.73 0.12 -2.59
N GLY A 168 30.00 -1.04 -1.96
CA GLY A 168 29.00 -1.88 -1.30
C GLY A 168 29.01 -1.82 0.22
N LEU A 169 27.91 -2.27 0.82
CA LEU A 169 27.74 -2.47 2.25
C LEU A 169 27.59 -3.96 2.53
N LEU A 170 28.29 -4.45 3.54
CA LEU A 170 27.92 -5.67 4.22
C LEU A 170 26.82 -5.32 5.22
N VAL A 171 25.69 -6.04 5.13
CA VAL A 171 24.56 -5.91 6.04
C VAL A 171 24.35 -7.24 6.72
N ILE A 172 24.25 -7.23 8.05
CA ILE A 172 23.88 -8.38 8.87
C ILE A 172 22.61 -8.00 9.64
N LYS A 173 21.47 -8.51 9.18
CA LYS A 173 20.15 -8.23 9.75
C LYS A 173 19.83 -9.29 10.79
N THR A 174 19.62 -8.88 12.04
CA THR A 174 19.35 -9.82 13.15
C THR A 174 17.86 -9.85 13.47
N VAL A 175 17.35 -11.00 13.90
CA VAL A 175 15.95 -11.12 14.35
C VAL A 175 15.73 -10.39 15.67
N SER A 176 14.62 -9.66 15.79
CA SER A 176 14.21 -9.03 17.05
C SER A 176 13.48 -10.02 17.95
N ARG A 177 13.36 -9.70 19.24
CA ARG A 177 12.68 -10.58 20.22
C ARG A 177 11.21 -10.91 19.87
N ARG A 178 10.55 -10.09 19.05
CA ARG A 178 9.13 -10.23 18.68
C ARG A 178 8.91 -10.79 17.28
N GLU A 179 9.97 -11.09 16.55
CA GLU A 179 9.92 -11.58 15.17
C GLU A 179 10.28 -13.06 15.11
N ASP A 180 9.76 -13.72 14.08
CA ASP A 180 10.09 -15.10 13.77
C ASP A 180 11.34 -15.20 12.88
N ILE A 181 12.11 -16.27 13.03
CA ILE A 181 13.28 -16.60 12.22
C ILE A 181 12.88 -16.73 10.74
N ASP A 182 11.66 -17.20 10.48
CA ASP A 182 11.10 -17.35 9.13
C ASP A 182 11.10 -16.02 8.34
N SER A 183 11.01 -14.87 9.01
CA SER A 183 11.13 -13.56 8.37
C SER A 183 12.50 -13.36 7.69
N LEU A 184 13.58 -13.81 8.33
CA LEU A 184 14.94 -13.71 7.79
C LEU A 184 15.16 -14.67 6.61
N GLN A 185 14.56 -15.87 6.68
CA GLN A 185 14.59 -16.82 5.56
C GLN A 185 13.90 -16.24 4.34
N LYS A 186 12.72 -15.65 4.57
CA LYS A 186 11.90 -15.02 3.54
C LYS A 186 12.62 -13.83 2.90
N GLU A 187 13.32 -13.00 3.68
CA GLU A 187 14.16 -11.90 3.19
C GLU A 187 15.18 -12.41 2.14
N ALA A 188 16.00 -13.40 2.51
CA ALA A 188 17.01 -13.97 1.60
C ALA A 188 16.39 -14.68 0.40
N ALA A 189 15.31 -15.45 0.60
CA ALA A 189 14.64 -16.19 -0.46
C ALA A 189 14.10 -15.25 -1.56
N TRP A 190 13.53 -14.10 -1.16
CA TRP A 190 13.09 -13.10 -2.12
C TRP A 190 14.23 -12.41 -2.86
N MET A 191 15.33 -12.09 -2.19
CA MET A 191 16.52 -11.55 -2.86
C MET A 191 17.03 -12.52 -3.94
N GLU A 192 17.16 -13.81 -3.61
CA GLU A 192 17.55 -14.85 -4.57
C GLU A 192 16.54 -14.99 -5.71
N CYS A 193 15.24 -15.04 -5.39
CA CYS A 193 14.17 -15.18 -6.37
C CYS A 193 14.17 -14.02 -7.38
N LEU A 194 14.27 -12.78 -6.91
CA LEU A 194 14.26 -11.60 -7.79
C LEU A 194 15.54 -11.50 -8.63
N ALA A 195 16.68 -11.91 -8.07
CA ALA A 195 17.95 -11.93 -8.81
C ALA A 195 17.99 -13.01 -9.91
N THR A 196 17.39 -14.18 -9.68
CA THR A 196 17.46 -15.34 -10.59
C THR A 196 16.31 -15.41 -11.59
N LYS A 197 15.06 -15.16 -11.15
CA LYS A 197 13.87 -15.30 -12.01
C LYS A 197 13.65 -14.12 -12.95
N GLY A 198 14.65 -13.26 -13.10
CA GLY A 198 14.67 -12.26 -14.16
C GLY A 198 13.44 -11.39 -14.16
N CYS A 199 13.11 -10.77 -13.02
CA CYS A 199 12.35 -9.51 -13.05
C CYS A 199 13.23 -8.46 -13.74
N SER A 200 13.46 -8.62 -15.04
CA SER A 200 14.26 -7.74 -15.88
C SER A 200 13.51 -6.43 -15.96
N THR A 201 13.79 -5.54 -15.02
CA THR A 201 13.26 -4.20 -15.04
C THR A 201 14.03 -3.40 -16.07
N ARG A 202 13.32 -2.61 -16.89
CA ARG A 202 13.96 -1.64 -17.80
C ARG A 202 14.58 -0.45 -17.06
N ILE A 203 14.34 -0.38 -15.76
CA ILE A 203 14.79 0.66 -14.85
C ILE A 203 15.72 0.05 -13.80
N ARG A 204 16.55 0.90 -13.19
CA ARG A 204 17.48 0.50 -12.14
C ARG A 204 16.74 -0.04 -10.89
N PHE A 205 17.05 -1.28 -10.52
CA PHE A 205 16.66 -1.91 -9.26
C PHE A 205 17.84 -2.73 -8.72
N ASP A 206 18.53 -2.18 -7.71
CA ASP A 206 19.72 -2.79 -7.10
C ASP A 206 19.28 -3.78 -6.00
N ILE A 207 18.91 -4.98 -6.40
CA ILE A 207 18.54 -6.06 -5.48
C ILE A 207 19.78 -6.47 -4.66
N PRO A 208 19.71 -6.50 -3.31
CA PRO A 208 20.82 -6.98 -2.50
C PRO A 208 21.18 -8.43 -2.81
N ARG A 209 22.47 -8.75 -2.73
CA ARG A 209 22.96 -10.11 -2.94
C ARG A 209 23.01 -10.85 -1.60
N PRO A 210 22.16 -11.85 -1.37
CA PRO A 210 22.19 -12.62 -0.13
C PRO A 210 23.46 -13.45 -0.06
N LEU A 211 23.98 -13.62 1.14
CA LEU A 211 25.19 -14.38 1.42
C LEU A 211 24.82 -15.65 2.18
N ARG A 212 25.48 -16.75 1.83
CA ARG A 212 25.31 -18.04 2.48
C ARG A 212 26.54 -18.36 3.32
N VAL A 213 26.32 -18.92 4.49
CA VAL A 213 27.36 -19.42 5.40
C VAL A 213 27.20 -20.92 5.49
N ASP A 214 28.19 -21.67 5.02
CA ASP A 214 28.14 -23.14 4.93
C ASP A 214 26.88 -23.66 4.18
N GLY A 215 26.43 -22.91 3.16
CA GLY A 215 25.23 -23.21 2.38
C GLY A 215 23.90 -22.73 2.98
N TYR A 216 23.87 -22.23 4.21
CA TYR A 216 22.66 -21.75 4.89
C TYR A 216 22.45 -20.24 4.69
N ARG A 217 21.19 -19.81 4.52
CA ARG A 217 20.79 -18.39 4.46
C ARG A 217 20.80 -17.71 5.83
N VAL A 218 20.36 -18.45 6.85
CA VAL A 218 20.28 -17.97 8.25
C VAL A 218 21.28 -18.71 9.12
N PHE A 219 21.95 -17.95 9.99
CA PHE A 219 22.97 -18.44 10.91
C PHE A 219 22.90 -17.68 12.25
N ARG A 220 23.55 -18.22 13.28
CA ARG A 220 23.66 -17.56 14.59
C ARG A 220 24.96 -16.76 14.70
N LEU A 221 24.88 -15.48 15.06
CA LEU A 221 26.04 -14.61 15.29
C LEU A 221 26.29 -14.45 16.81
N ASP A 222 27.42 -14.95 17.30
CA ASP A 222 27.69 -15.04 18.74
C ASP A 222 28.26 -13.74 19.36
N ASP A 223 28.96 -12.92 18.57
CA ASP A 223 29.67 -11.70 18.98
C ASP A 223 29.13 -10.42 18.32
N ALA A 224 27.82 -10.40 18.04
CA ALA A 224 27.16 -9.21 17.49
C ALA A 224 27.53 -7.97 18.32
N PRO A 225 28.11 -6.90 17.72
CA PRO A 225 28.46 -5.69 18.46
C PRO A 225 27.23 -5.14 19.21
N CYS A 226 27.32 -5.17 20.54
CA CYS A 226 26.34 -4.60 21.46
C CYS A 226 26.68 -3.13 21.68
N ASP A 227 26.15 -2.24 20.85
CA ASP A 227 25.94 -0.86 21.29
C ASP A 227 24.54 -0.79 21.91
N CYS A 228 24.50 -0.74 23.25
CA CYS A 228 23.30 -0.78 24.08
C CYS A 228 22.57 0.57 24.19
N SER A 229 22.72 1.49 23.24
CA SER A 229 22.17 2.85 23.34
C SER A 229 20.77 3.05 22.73
N GLY A 230 19.98 1.97 22.53
CA GLY A 230 18.65 2.08 21.92
C GLY A 230 17.63 1.06 22.43
N SER A 231 16.34 1.32 22.12
CA SER A 231 15.17 0.51 22.47
C SER A 231 15.09 -0.88 21.82
N PHE A 232 16.11 -1.28 21.05
CA PHE A 232 16.14 -2.57 20.36
C PHE A 232 16.42 -3.73 21.31
N GLN A 233 15.46 -4.65 21.43
CA GLN A 233 15.62 -5.91 22.16
C GLN A 233 16.00 -7.02 21.18
N ALA A 234 17.28 -7.35 21.15
CA ALA A 234 17.79 -8.48 20.36
C ALA A 234 17.13 -9.79 20.80
N HIS A 235 16.88 -10.68 19.85
CA HIS A 235 16.44 -12.03 20.18
C HIS A 235 17.56 -12.81 20.90
N PRO A 236 17.26 -13.58 21.96
CA PRO A 236 18.29 -14.28 22.74
C PRO A 236 19.16 -15.24 21.93
N ALA A 237 18.61 -15.80 20.86
CA ALA A 237 19.30 -16.75 19.99
C ALA A 237 20.14 -16.11 18.88
N SER A 238 20.19 -14.77 18.76
CA SER A 238 21.07 -14.03 17.83
C SER A 238 21.10 -14.52 16.37
N PHE A 239 19.97 -14.99 15.84
CA PHE A 239 19.88 -15.38 14.43
C PHE A 239 19.96 -14.17 13.51
N ALA A 240 20.62 -14.37 12.37
CA ALA A 240 20.87 -13.34 11.38
C ALA A 240 20.88 -13.87 9.95
N VAL A 241 20.66 -12.96 9.01
CA VAL A 241 20.95 -13.12 7.58
C VAL A 241 21.99 -12.07 7.18
N ALA A 242 22.89 -12.42 6.26
CA ALA A 242 23.86 -11.48 5.70
C ALA A 242 23.61 -11.25 4.20
N PHE A 243 23.82 -10.01 3.74
CA PHE A 243 23.73 -9.67 2.33
C PHE A 243 24.65 -8.49 1.98
N LEU A 244 25.03 -8.40 0.71
CA LEU A 244 25.69 -7.24 0.13
C LEU A 244 24.66 -6.32 -0.50
N ALA A 245 24.70 -5.03 -0.14
CA ALA A 245 23.83 -4.02 -0.72
C ALA A 245 24.64 -2.86 -1.30
N HIS A 246 24.02 -2.07 -2.17
CA HIS A 246 24.62 -0.81 -2.65
C HIS A 246 24.76 0.20 -1.50
N ARG A 247 25.77 1.09 -1.53
CA ARG A 247 26.02 2.11 -0.48
C ARG A 247 24.82 2.98 -0.10
N ASP A 248 23.90 3.20 -1.05
CA ASP A 248 22.71 4.02 -0.86
C ASP A 248 21.50 3.21 -0.35
N TYR A 249 21.69 1.94 0.04
CA TYR A 249 20.59 1.07 0.50
C TYR A 249 19.92 1.56 1.79
N PHE A 250 20.61 2.31 2.64
CA PHE A 250 20.01 2.93 3.84
C PHE A 250 19.72 4.42 3.66
N PHE A 251 19.71 4.92 2.42
CA PHE A 251 19.38 6.32 2.14
C PHE A 251 17.85 6.51 2.06
N TYR A 252 17.26 7.33 2.92
CA TYR A 252 15.83 7.64 2.90
C TYR A 252 15.57 8.94 2.14
N ILE A 253 14.72 8.88 1.11
CA ILE A 253 14.53 10.01 0.18
C ILE A 253 13.69 11.14 0.75
N ASN A 254 12.93 10.90 1.81
CA ASN A 254 12.09 11.91 2.44
C ASN A 254 12.82 12.76 3.48
N GLY A 255 14.16 12.70 3.56
CA GLY A 255 14.95 13.62 4.36
C GLY A 255 15.00 13.32 5.86
N THR A 256 14.62 12.12 6.32
CA THR A 256 14.84 11.71 7.71
C THR A 256 16.34 11.45 7.96
N GLY A 257 17.01 12.34 8.71
CA GLY A 257 18.42 12.21 9.13
C GLY A 257 19.32 13.39 8.73
N LEU A 258 20.64 13.23 8.88
CA LEU A 258 21.67 14.25 8.60
C LEU A 258 21.86 14.58 7.10
N SER A 259 21.03 14.02 6.20
CA SER A 259 21.20 14.18 4.75
C SER A 259 20.44 15.39 4.21
N HIS A 260 21.00 16.59 4.38
CA HIS A 260 20.55 17.84 3.74
C HIS A 260 20.70 17.88 2.21
N ARG A 261 20.75 16.72 1.53
CA ARG A 261 21.19 16.59 0.12
C ARG A 261 20.10 16.16 -0.86
N VAL A 262 18.84 16.07 -0.44
CA VAL A 262 17.75 15.65 -1.34
C VAL A 262 17.24 16.87 -2.11
N THR A 263 17.57 16.96 -3.40
CA THR A 263 16.95 17.94 -4.31
C THR A 263 15.56 17.48 -4.74
N LYS A 264 14.72 18.42 -5.21
CA LYS A 264 13.40 18.12 -5.77
C LYS A 264 13.48 17.10 -6.91
N ASP A 265 14.39 17.30 -7.86
CA ASP A 265 14.55 16.42 -9.02
C ASP A 265 14.98 15.01 -8.62
N PHE A 266 15.92 14.90 -7.67
CA PHE A 266 16.36 13.60 -7.16
C PHE A 266 15.22 12.88 -6.43
N PHE A 267 14.47 13.59 -5.58
CA PHE A 267 13.30 13.01 -4.91
C PHE A 267 12.27 12.50 -5.92
N LYS A 268 11.93 13.33 -6.90
CA LYS A 268 10.97 12.99 -7.95
C LYS A 268 11.41 11.78 -8.76
N GLU A 269 12.67 11.71 -9.21
CA GLU A 269 13.21 10.57 -9.95
C GLU A 269 13.02 9.27 -9.16
N VAL A 270 13.50 9.26 -7.90
CA VAL A 270 13.49 8.04 -7.09
C VAL A 270 12.06 7.62 -6.77
N LEU A 271 11.16 8.59 -6.47
CA LEU A 271 9.74 8.32 -6.25
C LEU A 271 9.08 7.70 -7.49
N CYS A 272 9.27 8.31 -8.67
CA CYS A 272 8.72 7.83 -9.94
C CYS A 272 9.19 6.41 -10.24
N ARG A 273 10.49 6.17 -10.08
CA ARG A 273 11.10 4.87 -10.33
C ARG A 273 10.53 3.80 -9.41
N ASN A 274 10.39 4.09 -8.11
CA ASN A 274 9.81 3.13 -7.16
C ASN A 274 8.31 2.93 -7.36
N ALA A 275 7.56 3.97 -7.73
CA ALA A 275 6.14 3.83 -8.11
C ALA A 275 5.99 2.87 -9.30
N TRP A 276 6.84 3.02 -10.32
CA TRP A 276 6.89 2.09 -11.44
C TRP A 276 7.28 0.67 -11.01
N LEU A 277 8.30 0.51 -10.17
CA LEU A 277 8.73 -0.81 -9.67
C LEU A 277 7.59 -1.53 -8.95
N MET A 278 6.89 -0.86 -8.05
CA MET A 278 5.76 -1.43 -7.33
C MET A 278 4.65 -1.86 -8.29
N GLY A 279 4.28 -1.00 -9.25
CA GLY A 279 3.29 -1.34 -10.27
C GLY A 279 3.74 -2.55 -11.12
N HIS A 280 5.00 -2.56 -11.57
CA HIS A 280 5.57 -3.62 -12.38
C HIS A 280 5.57 -4.97 -11.66
N LEU A 281 6.08 -5.01 -10.42
CA LEU A 281 6.09 -6.21 -9.60
C LEU A 281 4.67 -6.68 -9.30
N ALA A 282 3.73 -5.77 -9.00
CA ALA A 282 2.34 -6.11 -8.78
C ALA A 282 1.68 -6.74 -10.03
N SER A 283 2.05 -6.30 -11.24
CA SER A 283 1.59 -6.91 -12.49
C SER A 283 2.11 -8.33 -12.72
N ALA A 284 3.23 -8.66 -12.09
CA ALA A 284 3.85 -9.98 -12.06
C ALA A 284 3.44 -10.79 -10.81
N GLY A 285 2.46 -10.32 -10.04
CA GLY A 285 1.98 -11.02 -8.83
C GLY A 285 2.93 -10.94 -7.64
N ILE A 286 3.90 -10.03 -7.64
CA ILE A 286 4.82 -9.78 -6.52
C ILE A 286 4.40 -8.50 -5.83
N ILE A 287 3.99 -8.60 -4.57
CA ILE A 287 3.40 -7.48 -3.84
C ILE A 287 4.24 -7.14 -2.63
N HIS A 288 4.66 -5.87 -2.53
CA HIS A 288 5.18 -5.32 -1.30
C HIS A 288 4.04 -4.90 -0.38
N THR A 289 3.92 -5.54 0.79
CA THR A 289 2.76 -5.35 1.69
C THR A 289 2.96 -4.26 2.73
N ALA A 290 4.20 -3.86 3.00
CA ALA A 290 4.51 -2.78 3.95
C ALA A 290 5.55 -1.77 3.41
N PRO A 291 5.28 -1.02 2.33
CA PRO A 291 6.22 0.00 1.83
C PRO A 291 6.54 1.08 2.88
N ILE A 292 5.56 1.38 3.72
CA ILE A 292 5.73 2.00 5.04
C ILE A 292 4.82 1.27 6.05
N PRO A 293 5.16 1.25 7.35
CA PRO A 293 4.34 0.59 8.35
C PRO A 293 3.13 1.46 8.74
N LEU A 294 1.93 1.11 8.24
CA LEU A 294 0.68 1.84 8.48
C LEU A 294 -0.19 1.20 9.56
N PHE A 295 -0.74 2.02 10.47
CA PHE A 295 -1.59 1.55 11.58
C PHE A 295 -2.86 2.39 11.76
N HIS A 296 -3.91 1.75 12.29
CA HIS A 296 -5.11 2.45 12.81
C HIS A 296 -4.92 2.94 14.25
N ASN A 297 -4.17 2.18 15.05
CA ASN A 297 -3.82 2.50 16.43
C ASN A 297 -2.62 1.63 16.84
N ARG A 298 -1.49 2.24 17.21
CA ARG A 298 -0.28 1.52 17.62
C ARG A 298 -0.34 0.98 19.05
N VAL A 299 -1.20 1.51 19.91
CA VAL A 299 -1.34 1.13 21.32
C VAL A 299 -2.19 -0.13 21.50
N GLN A 300 -3.12 -0.42 20.58
CA GLN A 300 -4.08 -1.54 20.68
C GLN A 300 -3.75 -2.73 19.76
N ARG A 301 -2.51 -2.87 19.30
CA ARG A 301 -2.10 -3.92 18.34
C ARG A 301 -2.48 -5.32 18.80
N ASP A 302 -2.32 -5.61 20.09
CA ASP A 302 -2.52 -6.95 20.65
C ASP A 302 -4.01 -7.33 20.84
N ARG A 303 -4.95 -6.38 20.67
CA ARG A 303 -6.40 -6.61 20.84
C ARG A 303 -7.16 -6.83 19.54
N ARG A 304 -6.55 -6.54 18.39
CA ARG A 304 -7.25 -6.61 17.09
C ARG A 304 -6.75 -7.79 16.27
N SER A 305 -7.68 -8.47 15.61
CA SER A 305 -7.38 -9.58 14.69
C SER A 305 -6.49 -9.19 13.50
N ASP A 306 -6.38 -7.88 13.21
CA ASP A 306 -5.53 -7.31 12.16
C ASP A 306 -4.17 -6.79 12.67
N GLY A 307 -3.85 -6.99 13.95
CA GLY A 307 -2.62 -6.48 14.57
C GLY A 307 -2.52 -4.96 14.60
N GLY A 308 -3.63 -4.24 14.40
CA GLY A 308 -3.68 -2.78 14.32
C GLY A 308 -3.25 -2.19 12.97
N LEU A 309 -3.04 -3.01 11.94
CA LEU A 309 -2.67 -2.56 10.58
C LEU A 309 -3.75 -1.68 9.95
N TYR A 310 -3.33 -0.69 9.16
CA TYR A 310 -4.27 0.22 8.51
C TYR A 310 -4.94 -0.42 7.28
N GLU A 311 -6.27 -0.59 7.34
CA GLU A 311 -7.11 -0.95 6.20
C GLU A 311 -7.68 0.31 5.53
N TRP A 312 -6.97 0.82 4.52
CA TRP A 312 -7.33 2.07 3.83
C TRP A 312 -8.75 2.10 3.25
N THR A 313 -9.29 0.95 2.83
CA THR A 313 -10.67 0.85 2.31
C THR A 313 -11.74 1.21 3.34
N ARG A 314 -11.43 1.22 4.63
CA ARG A 314 -12.35 1.64 5.70
C ARG A 314 -12.34 3.15 5.94
N GLY A 315 -11.30 3.87 5.50
CA GLY A 315 -11.20 5.32 5.65
C GLY A 315 -11.23 5.81 7.10
N GLY A 316 -10.76 5.00 8.05
CA GLY A 316 -10.61 5.41 9.45
C GLY A 316 -9.38 6.29 9.65
N ARG A 317 -9.23 6.87 10.85
CA ARG A 317 -8.02 7.60 11.25
C ARG A 317 -6.74 6.85 10.91
N LEU A 318 -5.78 7.56 10.30
CA LEU A 318 -4.42 7.07 10.10
C LEU A 318 -3.54 7.53 11.26
N ASP A 319 -2.94 6.57 11.96
CA ASP A 319 -2.19 6.81 13.18
C ASP A 319 -0.74 7.24 12.88
N ARG A 320 -0.31 8.37 13.47
CA ARG A 320 1.08 8.88 13.43
C ARG A 320 1.68 8.79 12.03
N TRP A 321 1.02 9.46 11.09
CA TRP A 321 1.29 9.27 9.66
C TRP A 321 2.73 9.69 9.32
N LEU A 322 3.25 10.74 9.95
CA LEU A 322 4.61 11.25 9.73
C LEU A 322 5.66 10.28 10.28
N GLU A 323 5.45 9.77 11.50
CA GLU A 323 6.32 8.73 12.10
C GLU A 323 6.35 7.45 11.25
N SER A 324 5.19 7.07 10.69
CA SER A 324 5.08 5.91 9.80
C SER A 324 5.94 6.07 8.53
N CYS A 325 6.23 7.30 8.11
CA CYS A 325 7.08 7.58 6.96
C CYS A 325 8.58 7.67 7.31
N ALA A 326 9.00 7.48 8.57
CA ALA A 326 10.38 7.76 8.96
C ALA A 326 11.42 6.90 8.22
N TYR A 327 11.06 5.66 7.89
CA TYR A 327 11.94 4.67 7.26
C TYR A 327 11.19 3.94 6.14
N PRO A 328 10.98 4.56 4.97
CA PRO A 328 10.32 3.89 3.86
C PRO A 328 11.16 2.72 3.35
N ASN A 329 10.48 1.62 3.03
CA ASN A 329 11.06 0.42 2.45
C ASN A 329 11.31 0.57 0.93
N PHE A 330 11.62 1.78 0.50
CA PHE A 330 12.04 2.11 -0.85
C PHE A 330 12.96 3.34 -0.86
N GLY A 331 13.84 3.41 -1.85
CA GLY A 331 14.78 4.54 -2.00
C GLY A 331 15.59 4.46 -3.29
N PRO A 332 16.79 5.08 -3.35
CA PRO A 332 17.53 5.23 -4.61
C PRO A 332 17.94 3.89 -5.25
N THR A 333 18.04 2.83 -4.45
CA THR A 333 18.38 1.48 -4.90
C THR A 333 17.16 0.67 -5.35
N GLY A 334 15.94 1.16 -5.13
CA GLY A 334 14.69 0.43 -5.33
C GLY A 334 14.02 0.03 -4.01
N LEU A 335 13.26 -1.07 -4.04
CA LEU A 335 12.56 -1.62 -2.88
C LEU A 335 13.52 -2.29 -1.88
N ARG A 336 13.09 -2.40 -0.64
CA ARG A 336 13.85 -2.91 0.52
C ARG A 336 12.96 -3.81 1.37
N ASP A 337 13.54 -4.44 2.39
CA ASP A 337 12.80 -5.20 3.40
C ASP A 337 11.96 -6.32 2.75
N PHE A 338 12.66 -7.19 2.02
CA PHE A 338 12.11 -8.16 1.10
C PHE A 338 11.24 -9.22 1.80
N GLU A 339 11.36 -9.39 3.12
CA GLU A 339 10.45 -10.20 3.94
C GLU A 339 8.97 -9.75 3.85
N HIS A 340 8.73 -8.48 3.48
CA HIS A 340 7.40 -7.93 3.23
C HIS A 340 6.90 -8.12 1.79
N LEU A 341 7.61 -8.88 0.97
CA LEU A 341 7.09 -9.33 -0.32
C LEU A 341 6.20 -10.56 -0.15
N VAL A 342 5.13 -10.63 -0.94
CA VAL A 342 4.27 -11.81 -1.05
C VAL A 342 4.03 -12.14 -2.51
N SER A 343 3.93 -13.44 -2.79
CA SER A 343 3.51 -13.95 -4.09
C SER A 343 2.00 -14.10 -4.09
N LEU A 344 1.32 -13.35 -4.96
CA LEU A 344 -0.12 -13.38 -5.09
C LEU A 344 -0.54 -14.49 -6.06
N ARG A 345 -1.37 -15.42 -5.57
CA ARG A 345 -2.11 -16.37 -6.41
C ARG A 345 -3.59 -16.00 -6.41
N GLY A 346 -4.10 -15.54 -7.54
CA GLY A 346 -5.54 -15.26 -7.76
C GLY A 346 -6.08 -13.95 -7.15
N SER A 347 -7.42 -13.88 -7.07
CA SER A 347 -8.32 -12.81 -6.59
C SER A 347 -7.92 -11.34 -6.82
N GLY A 348 -8.59 -10.69 -7.79
CA GLY A 348 -8.44 -9.25 -8.08
C GLY A 348 -8.74 -8.33 -6.89
N ARG A 349 -9.62 -8.72 -5.96
CA ARG A 349 -9.95 -7.89 -4.79
C ARG A 349 -8.77 -7.71 -3.84
N ARG A 350 -7.99 -8.76 -3.59
CA ARG A 350 -6.78 -8.66 -2.74
C ARG A 350 -5.73 -7.79 -3.42
N LEU A 351 -5.55 -7.97 -4.73
CA LEU A 351 -4.66 -7.14 -5.53
C LEU A 351 -5.02 -5.66 -5.41
N TYR A 352 -6.29 -5.30 -5.59
CA TYR A 352 -6.79 -3.92 -5.41
C TYR A 352 -6.43 -3.33 -4.05
N GLN A 353 -6.64 -4.09 -2.98
CA GLN A 353 -6.30 -3.65 -1.62
C GLN A 353 -4.79 -3.40 -1.47
N TYR A 354 -3.95 -4.32 -1.94
CA TYR A 354 -2.50 -4.15 -1.85
C TYR A 354 -1.98 -2.99 -2.70
N MET A 355 -2.49 -2.84 -3.92
CA MET A 355 -2.13 -1.72 -4.80
C MET A 355 -2.49 -0.39 -4.15
N GLY A 356 -3.68 -0.27 -3.56
CA GLY A 356 -4.07 0.92 -2.83
C GLY A 356 -3.16 1.22 -1.64
N THR A 357 -2.72 0.20 -0.89
CA THR A 357 -1.73 0.38 0.20
C THR A 357 -0.41 0.93 -0.33
N GLN A 358 0.10 0.42 -1.45
CA GLN A 358 1.33 0.90 -2.07
C GLN A 358 1.21 2.36 -2.52
N VAL A 359 0.12 2.68 -3.22
CA VAL A 359 -0.15 4.05 -3.71
C VAL A 359 -0.31 5.04 -2.55
N LEU A 360 -1.06 4.66 -1.51
CA LEU A 360 -1.20 5.48 -0.30
C LEU A 360 0.15 5.72 0.37
N SER A 361 0.98 4.68 0.47
CA SER A 361 2.33 4.79 1.05
C SER A 361 3.20 5.79 0.29
N LEU A 362 3.15 5.79 -1.05
CA LEU A 362 3.87 6.74 -1.88
C LEU A 362 3.43 8.18 -1.61
N LEU A 363 2.11 8.44 -1.49
CA LEU A 363 1.60 9.78 -1.18
C LEU A 363 1.97 10.27 0.22
N LEU A 364 1.95 9.38 1.21
CA LEU A 364 2.35 9.73 2.57
C LEU A 364 3.84 10.08 2.64
N VAL A 365 4.68 9.34 1.92
CA VAL A 365 6.12 9.66 1.79
C VAL A 365 6.33 11.00 1.07
N VAL A 366 5.53 11.32 0.05
CA VAL A 366 5.52 12.65 -0.59
C VAL A 366 5.23 13.75 0.43
N GLY A 367 4.17 13.62 1.24
CA GLY A 367 3.88 14.62 2.26
C GLY A 367 4.97 14.72 3.34
N SER A 368 5.57 13.59 3.72
CA SER A 368 6.68 13.58 4.69
C SER A 368 7.94 14.27 4.16
N PHE A 369 8.23 14.21 2.86
CA PHE A 369 9.36 14.92 2.25
C PHE A 369 9.27 16.43 2.48
N PHE A 370 8.06 17.01 2.40
CA PHE A 370 7.85 18.42 2.70
C PHE A 370 7.95 18.71 4.20
N ARG A 371 7.33 17.89 5.06
CA ARG A 371 7.39 18.07 6.53
C ARG A 371 8.81 17.97 7.07
N ASN A 372 9.64 17.08 6.51
CA ASN A 372 11.01 16.87 6.96
C ASN A 372 11.99 17.96 6.49
N LYS A 373 11.56 18.96 5.72
CA LYS A 373 12.37 20.16 5.48
C LYS A 373 12.64 20.92 6.78
N ASP A 374 11.73 20.81 7.75
CA ASP A 374 11.87 21.36 9.09
C ASP A 374 11.31 20.37 10.13
N PRO A 375 12.11 19.36 10.55
CA PRO A 375 11.64 18.27 11.39
C PRO A 375 11.29 18.69 12.82
N VAL A 376 11.63 19.91 13.26
CA VAL A 376 11.27 20.41 14.59
C VAL A 376 9.88 21.03 14.63
N ARG A 377 9.26 21.32 13.48
CA ARG A 377 7.89 21.87 13.40
C ARG A 377 6.85 20.74 13.48
N ILE A 378 6.69 20.19 14.69
CA ILE A 378 5.74 19.13 15.02
C ILE A 378 5.06 19.41 16.37
N GLY A 379 3.76 19.15 16.47
CA GLY A 379 2.99 19.20 17.71
C GLY A 379 2.27 20.53 17.93
N PHE A 380 2.43 21.10 19.12
CA PHE A 380 1.83 22.39 19.50
C PHE A 380 2.94 23.44 19.71
N ASP A 381 2.63 24.70 19.41
CA ASP A 381 3.51 25.83 19.72
C ASP A 381 3.48 26.19 21.22
N ALA A 382 4.25 27.21 21.60
CA ALA A 382 4.35 27.67 23.00
C ALA A 382 3.01 28.20 23.55
N GLU A 383 2.09 28.60 22.67
CA GLU A 383 0.73 29.04 23.02
C GLU A 383 -0.29 27.89 23.01
N GLY A 384 0.15 26.65 22.77
CA GLY A 384 -0.72 25.47 22.72
C GLY A 384 -1.51 25.34 21.42
N ARG A 385 -1.18 26.09 20.37
CA ARG A 385 -1.85 26.01 19.06
C ARG A 385 -1.17 24.95 18.19
N PRO A 386 -1.93 24.25 17.32
CA PRO A 386 -1.33 23.31 16.36
C PRO A 386 -0.23 23.96 15.53
N VAL A 387 0.93 23.32 15.42
CA VAL A 387 2.01 23.80 14.57
C VAL A 387 1.54 23.83 13.11
N ASP A 388 1.74 24.99 12.47
CA ASP A 388 1.49 25.19 11.05
C ASP A 388 2.81 25.12 10.26
N ALA A 389 2.92 24.07 9.45
CA ALA A 389 4.01 23.76 8.55
C ALA A 389 3.60 23.85 7.06
N ARG A 390 2.44 24.44 6.74
CA ARG A 390 1.95 24.55 5.35
C ARG A 390 2.94 25.27 4.43
N GLY A 391 3.65 26.27 4.96
CA GLY A 391 4.69 27.01 4.22
C GLY A 391 5.89 26.16 3.78
N LEU A 392 6.04 24.92 4.27
CA LEU A 392 7.08 23.99 3.79
C LEU A 392 6.71 23.37 2.44
N PHE A 393 5.42 23.37 2.09
CA PHE A 393 4.90 22.74 0.89
C PHE A 393 5.00 23.68 -0.31
N ASP A 394 5.46 23.11 -1.43
CA ASP A 394 5.36 23.74 -2.74
C ASP A 394 4.20 23.06 -3.46
N GLU A 395 3.08 23.78 -3.60
CA GLU A 395 1.82 23.21 -4.11
C GLU A 395 1.94 22.71 -5.55
N ALA A 396 2.59 23.48 -6.42
CA ALA A 396 2.77 23.10 -7.82
C ALA A 396 3.64 21.84 -7.94
N PHE A 397 4.72 21.78 -7.17
CA PHE A 397 5.58 20.58 -7.16
C PHE A 397 4.88 19.38 -6.51
N LEU A 398 4.06 19.58 -5.47
CA LEU A 398 3.26 18.51 -4.86
C LEU A 398 2.26 17.93 -5.88
N ALA A 399 1.55 18.79 -6.62
CA ALA A 399 0.61 18.35 -7.67
C ALA A 399 1.33 17.52 -8.74
N GLU A 400 2.50 17.98 -9.18
CA GLU A 400 3.34 17.25 -10.12
C GLU A 400 3.76 15.87 -9.59
N LEU A 401 4.13 15.76 -8.31
CA LEU A 401 4.50 14.49 -7.67
C LEU A 401 3.30 13.52 -7.59
N VAL A 402 2.13 14.02 -7.21
CA VAL A 402 0.87 13.25 -7.17
C VAL A 402 0.55 12.65 -8.55
N GLU A 403 0.61 13.46 -9.61
CA GLU A 403 0.41 12.98 -10.98
C GLU A 403 1.46 11.96 -11.39
N SER A 404 2.72 12.23 -11.02
CA SER A 404 3.84 11.35 -11.33
C SER A 404 3.69 9.98 -10.68
N VAL A 405 3.19 9.90 -9.44
CA VAL A 405 2.89 8.63 -8.76
C VAL A 405 1.87 7.83 -9.57
N PHE A 406 0.75 8.44 -9.97
CA PHE A 406 -0.27 7.75 -10.78
C PHE A 406 0.30 7.24 -12.10
N ARG A 407 0.96 8.12 -12.88
CA ARG A 407 1.45 7.78 -14.23
C ARG A 407 2.50 6.67 -14.19
N ASN A 408 3.42 6.72 -13.23
CA ASN A 408 4.49 5.72 -13.13
C ASN A 408 3.98 4.40 -12.58
N TYR A 409 3.12 4.41 -11.55
CA TYR A 409 2.51 3.20 -11.02
C TYR A 409 1.65 2.50 -12.08
N TYR A 410 0.81 3.25 -12.79
CA TYR A 410 0.04 2.76 -13.93
C TYR A 410 0.96 2.21 -15.03
N GLY A 411 2.01 2.97 -15.38
CA GLY A 411 2.98 2.58 -16.40
C GLY A 411 3.66 1.26 -16.09
N GLY A 412 4.06 1.04 -14.83
CA GLY A 412 4.62 -0.22 -14.36
C GLY A 412 3.61 -1.36 -14.42
N PHE A 413 2.39 -1.13 -13.93
CA PHE A 413 1.39 -2.19 -13.82
C PHE A 413 0.75 -2.59 -15.15
N VAL A 414 0.32 -1.60 -15.94
CA VAL A 414 -0.37 -1.84 -17.21
C VAL A 414 0.64 -2.10 -18.33
N GLY A 415 1.84 -1.51 -18.24
CA GLY A 415 2.91 -1.63 -19.24
C GLY A 415 2.85 -0.59 -20.36
N ARG A 416 2.07 0.49 -20.20
CA ARG A 416 1.92 1.60 -21.15
C ARG A 416 1.51 2.87 -20.41
N THR A 417 1.60 4.02 -21.08
CA THR A 417 1.12 5.31 -20.57
C THR A 417 -0.40 5.29 -20.39
N PRO A 418 -0.97 5.91 -19.33
CA PRO A 418 -2.41 6.01 -19.18
C PRO A 418 -3.05 6.78 -20.34
N PRO A 419 -4.21 6.35 -20.87
CA PRO A 419 -4.89 7.03 -21.96
C PRO A 419 -5.62 8.29 -21.48
N GLY A 420 -5.40 9.40 -22.19
CA GLY A 420 -6.06 10.68 -21.93
C GLY A 420 -5.63 11.32 -20.60
N ASP A 421 -6.52 12.15 -20.06
CA ASP A 421 -6.27 12.88 -18.82
C ASP A 421 -6.33 11.96 -17.59
N ILE A 422 -5.60 12.37 -16.56
CA ILE A 422 -5.62 11.74 -15.24
C ILE A 422 -7.05 11.77 -14.65
N PRO A 423 -7.50 10.70 -13.98
CA PRO A 423 -8.88 10.56 -13.53
C PRO A 423 -9.18 11.28 -12.20
N PHE A 424 -8.41 12.31 -11.83
CA PHE A 424 -8.55 13.05 -10.57
C PHE A 424 -7.99 14.48 -10.71
N ASP A 425 -8.43 15.36 -9.82
CA ASP A 425 -7.93 16.73 -9.72
C ASP A 425 -6.69 16.77 -8.80
N SER A 426 -5.50 16.85 -9.42
CA SER A 426 -4.22 16.87 -8.72
C SER A 426 -4.04 18.13 -7.87
N ASN A 427 -4.56 19.28 -8.32
CA ASN A 427 -4.48 20.54 -7.58
C ASN A 427 -5.34 20.47 -6.32
N ARG A 428 -6.59 20.02 -6.44
CA ARG A 428 -7.48 19.87 -5.28
C ARG A 428 -6.91 18.90 -4.24
N LEU A 429 -6.39 17.75 -4.68
CA LEU A 429 -5.75 16.79 -3.77
C LEU A 429 -4.53 17.41 -3.08
N SER A 430 -3.70 18.13 -3.82
CA SER A 430 -2.51 18.79 -3.28
C SER A 430 -2.86 19.86 -2.24
N ALA A 431 -3.84 20.72 -2.53
CA ALA A 431 -4.33 21.71 -1.59
C ALA A 431 -4.83 21.06 -0.28
N ARG A 432 -5.60 19.98 -0.39
CA ARG A 432 -6.10 19.22 0.78
C ARG A 432 -4.98 18.50 1.53
N MET A 433 -3.99 17.94 0.83
CA MET A 433 -2.79 17.38 1.46
C MET A 433 -2.03 18.44 2.26
N ILE A 434 -1.84 19.64 1.72
CA ILE A 434 -1.20 20.75 2.43
C ILE A 434 -2.02 21.12 3.66
N GLU A 435 -3.33 21.26 3.52
CA GLU A 435 -4.22 21.64 4.61
C GLU A 435 -4.20 20.62 5.76
N GLU A 436 -4.27 19.32 5.48
CA GLU A 436 -4.39 18.26 6.48
C GLU A 436 -3.05 17.73 7.00
N MET A 437 -2.03 17.67 6.14
CA MET A 437 -0.70 17.18 6.51
C MET A 437 0.22 18.32 6.96
N GLY A 438 -0.11 19.57 6.66
CA GLY A 438 0.67 20.75 7.04
C GLY A 438 0.29 21.34 8.39
N VAL A 439 -0.80 20.91 9.03
CA VAL A 439 -1.21 21.42 10.35
C VAL A 439 -1.47 20.28 11.31
N ASP A 440 -0.87 20.32 12.49
CA ASP A 440 -0.93 19.24 13.48
C ASP A 440 -2.21 19.28 14.32
N ARG A 441 -3.37 19.26 13.65
CA ARG A 441 -4.70 19.37 14.29
C ARG A 441 -5.01 18.19 15.20
N TYR A 442 -4.53 17.00 14.83
CA TYR A 442 -4.87 15.75 15.50
C TYR A 442 -3.61 15.17 16.15
N MET A 443 -3.41 15.49 17.42
CA MET A 443 -2.26 15.00 18.20
C MET A 443 -2.64 13.94 19.23
N GLU A 444 -3.92 13.77 19.50
CA GLU A 444 -4.41 13.04 20.66
C GLU A 444 -4.59 11.53 20.40
N GLU A 445 -4.11 10.74 21.35
CA GLU A 445 -4.41 9.32 21.52
C GLU A 445 -4.96 9.09 22.93
N ILE A 446 -5.96 8.22 23.07
CA ILE A 446 -6.59 7.90 24.36
C ILE A 446 -6.12 6.53 24.82
N LEU A 447 -5.37 6.50 25.92
CA LEU A 447 -5.03 5.30 26.67
C LEU A 447 -6.22 4.92 27.56
N ARG A 448 -7.02 3.94 27.12
CA ARG A 448 -8.24 3.53 27.82
C ARG A 448 -7.93 2.80 29.12
N VAL A 449 -8.79 2.93 30.13
CA VAL A 449 -8.71 2.16 31.39
C VAL A 449 -8.53 0.67 31.14
N ALA A 450 -9.21 0.12 30.13
CA ALA A 450 -9.07 -1.28 29.77
C ALA A 450 -7.64 -1.62 29.31
N ASP A 451 -6.99 -0.76 28.51
CA ASP A 451 -5.60 -0.97 28.07
C ASP A 451 -4.62 -0.82 29.25
N GLN A 452 -4.89 0.11 30.16
CA GLN A 452 -4.07 0.32 31.36
C GLN A 452 -4.02 -0.91 32.27
N LYS A 453 -5.13 -1.66 32.37
CA LYS A 453 -5.22 -2.87 33.20
C LYS A 453 -4.32 -4.02 32.72
N GLU A 454 -3.92 -4.02 31.45
CA GLU A 454 -3.01 -5.03 30.88
C GLU A 454 -1.52 -4.69 31.13
N MET A 455 -1.23 -3.45 31.53
CA MET A 455 0.13 -2.97 31.77
C MET A 455 0.49 -3.19 33.22
N THR A 456 1.75 -3.53 33.53
CA THR A 456 2.30 -3.38 34.89
C THR A 456 2.46 -1.91 35.26
N ASP A 457 2.59 -1.57 36.54
CA ASP A 457 2.82 -0.17 36.96
C ASP A 457 4.09 0.43 36.32
N THR A 458 5.14 -0.39 36.16
CA THR A 458 6.37 0.02 35.48
C THR A 458 6.13 0.28 33.99
N GLN A 459 5.37 -0.58 33.31
CA GLN A 459 5.01 -0.39 31.90
C GLN A 459 4.14 0.85 31.71
N PHE A 460 3.19 1.06 32.62
CA PHE A 460 2.29 2.22 32.61
C PHE A 460 3.05 3.54 32.79
N ARG A 461 3.93 3.64 33.80
CA ARG A 461 4.74 4.86 34.01
C ARG A 461 5.65 5.15 32.82
N ARG A 462 6.38 4.13 32.34
CA ARG A 462 7.22 4.27 31.14
C ARG A 462 6.40 4.70 29.92
N PHE A 463 5.20 4.16 29.74
CA PHE A 463 4.32 4.53 28.63
C PHE A 463 3.98 6.02 28.62
N LEU A 464 3.70 6.60 29.80
CA LEU A 464 3.40 8.02 29.97
C LEU A 464 4.66 8.88 29.74
N GLU A 465 5.79 8.49 30.33
CA GLU A 465 7.08 9.17 30.18
C GLU A 465 7.55 9.21 28.72
N ASP A 466 7.47 8.09 28.01
CA ASP A 466 7.81 7.98 26.58
C ASP A 466 6.95 8.90 25.68
N ARG A 467 5.84 9.43 26.21
CA ARG A 467 4.89 10.32 25.50
C ARG A 467 4.92 11.74 26.05
N GLY A 468 5.99 12.11 26.75
CA GLY A 468 6.27 13.47 27.17
C GLY A 468 5.64 13.88 28.48
N ILE A 469 5.01 12.96 29.24
CA ILE A 469 4.53 13.25 30.60
C ILE A 469 5.74 13.17 31.54
N PRO A 470 6.09 14.25 32.28
CA PRO A 470 7.24 14.24 33.18
C PRO A 470 7.14 13.11 34.24
N PRO A 471 8.27 12.49 34.65
CA PRO A 471 8.25 11.37 35.62
C PRO A 471 7.51 11.68 36.93
N GLU A 472 7.63 12.92 37.43
CA GLU A 472 6.91 13.36 38.63
C GLU A 472 5.39 13.38 38.43
N GLU A 473 4.92 13.81 37.26
CA GLU A 473 3.51 13.84 36.91
C GLU A 473 3.01 12.41 36.66
N ALA A 474 3.75 11.62 35.88
CA ALA A 474 3.45 10.21 35.63
C ALA A 474 3.34 9.39 36.93
N GLY A 475 4.15 9.71 37.95
CA GLY A 475 4.09 9.10 39.27
C GLY A 475 2.82 9.40 40.07
N ARG A 476 2.12 10.49 39.76
CA ARG A 476 0.86 10.91 40.42
C ARG A 476 -0.38 10.37 39.71
N VAL A 477 -0.26 9.88 38.48
CA VAL A 477 -1.40 9.35 37.73
C VAL A 477 -1.73 7.93 38.21
N GLU A 478 -2.96 7.72 38.67
CA GLU A 478 -3.44 6.40 39.09
C GLU A 478 -3.84 5.53 37.89
N ARG A 479 -3.16 4.39 37.74
CA ARG A 479 -3.44 3.40 36.68
C ARG A 479 -4.84 2.83 36.86
N GLY A 480 -5.66 2.91 35.82
CA GLY A 480 -6.99 2.31 35.75
C GLY A 480 -8.11 3.17 36.34
N ALA A 481 -7.81 4.38 36.84
CA ALA A 481 -8.80 5.28 37.42
C ALA A 481 -9.67 5.98 36.34
N LYS A 482 -9.05 6.40 35.23
CA LYS A 482 -9.72 7.07 34.12
C LYS A 482 -8.93 6.91 32.81
N ASP A 483 -9.59 7.20 31.70
CA ASP A 483 -8.93 7.31 30.40
C ASP A 483 -7.94 8.48 30.42
N ILE A 484 -6.80 8.32 29.76
CA ILE A 484 -5.71 9.31 29.73
C ILE A 484 -5.46 9.73 28.28
N THR A 485 -5.53 11.04 28.02
CA THR A 485 -5.14 11.61 26.73
C THR A 485 -3.63 11.83 26.71
N VAL A 486 -2.98 11.31 25.69
CA VAL A 486 -1.54 11.48 25.42
C VAL A 486 -1.34 12.08 24.03
N LEU A 487 -0.30 12.89 23.87
CA LEU A 487 0.02 13.55 22.61
C LEU A 487 1.04 12.73 21.84
N THR A 488 0.62 12.16 20.71
CA THR A 488 1.42 11.20 19.96
C THR A 488 1.40 11.37 18.45
N GLY A 489 0.57 12.29 17.94
CA GLY A 489 0.45 12.57 16.51
C GLY A 489 1.70 13.19 15.88
N PRO A 490 1.59 13.71 14.65
CA PRO A 490 0.33 14.01 13.97
C PRO A 490 -0.38 12.78 13.40
N HIS A 491 -1.68 12.69 13.63
CA HIS A 491 -2.61 11.73 13.01
C HIS A 491 -3.33 12.39 11.82
N LEU A 492 -3.90 11.59 10.91
CA LEU A 492 -4.89 12.09 9.93
C LEU A 492 -6.28 11.63 10.38
N GLY A 493 -7.02 12.53 11.04
CA GLY A 493 -8.30 12.27 11.68
C GLY A 493 -8.24 12.21 13.21
N GLY A 494 -9.35 12.58 13.85
CA GLY A 494 -9.52 12.52 15.31
C GLY A 494 -9.74 11.11 15.85
N PHE A 495 -9.70 10.96 17.17
CA PHE A 495 -9.94 9.68 17.82
C PHE A 495 -11.36 9.16 17.51
N ASN A 496 -11.47 7.90 17.05
CA ASN A 496 -12.70 7.27 16.53
C ASN A 496 -13.32 7.95 15.29
N ASP A 497 -12.63 8.91 14.66
CA ASP A 497 -13.12 9.56 13.44
C ASP A 497 -12.63 8.87 12.17
N ARG A 498 -13.21 9.34 11.05
CA ARG A 498 -12.70 9.07 9.71
C ARG A 498 -11.38 9.82 9.49
N ILE A 499 -10.64 9.39 8.47
CA ILE A 499 -9.47 10.15 7.98
C ILE A 499 -9.91 11.57 7.60
N SER A 500 -9.15 12.59 8.01
CA SER A 500 -9.43 13.99 7.67
C SER A 500 -9.11 14.35 6.21
N LEU A 501 -8.37 13.47 5.54
CA LEU A 501 -7.96 13.57 4.14
C LEU A 501 -8.54 12.41 3.32
N PRO A 502 -9.87 12.35 3.07
CA PRO A 502 -10.46 11.29 2.27
C PRO A 502 -9.98 11.30 0.81
N GLU A 503 -9.50 12.43 0.29
CA GLU A 503 -9.04 12.56 -1.08
C GLU A 503 -7.83 11.64 -1.40
N VAL A 504 -6.96 11.35 -0.43
CA VAL A 504 -5.86 10.38 -0.66
C VAL A 504 -6.38 8.94 -0.78
N ILE A 505 -7.50 8.62 -0.12
CA ILE A 505 -8.16 7.32 -0.22
C ILE A 505 -8.81 7.19 -1.60
N ASP A 506 -9.51 8.23 -2.05
CA ASP A 506 -10.14 8.27 -3.37
C ASP A 506 -9.07 8.18 -4.48
N PHE A 507 -7.90 8.82 -4.32
CA PHE A 507 -6.77 8.70 -5.23
C PHE A 507 -6.20 7.28 -5.29
N ALA A 508 -5.96 6.65 -4.13
CA ALA A 508 -5.44 5.29 -4.06
C ALA A 508 -6.42 4.28 -4.70
N ALA A 509 -7.72 4.43 -4.39
CA ALA A 509 -8.81 3.66 -4.98
C ALA A 509 -8.86 3.82 -6.50
N THR A 510 -8.82 5.06 -6.99
CA THR A 510 -8.89 5.38 -8.42
C THR A 510 -7.68 4.81 -9.16
N THR A 511 -6.48 5.00 -8.63
CA THR A 511 -5.24 4.52 -9.24
C THR A 511 -5.28 2.99 -9.40
N ALA A 512 -5.59 2.27 -8.33
CA ALA A 512 -5.68 0.81 -8.37
C ALA A 512 -6.80 0.33 -9.32
N ALA A 513 -7.98 0.96 -9.27
CA ALA A 513 -9.12 0.63 -10.12
C ALA A 513 -8.81 0.82 -11.61
N CYS A 514 -8.21 1.95 -11.99
CA CYS A 514 -7.82 2.22 -13.38
C CYS A 514 -6.76 1.24 -13.87
N CYS A 515 -5.76 0.93 -13.04
CA CYS A 515 -4.73 -0.05 -13.38
C CYS A 515 -5.32 -1.43 -13.67
N VAL A 516 -6.18 -1.93 -12.77
CA VAL A 516 -6.83 -3.24 -12.93
C VAL A 516 -7.74 -3.26 -14.16
N ALA A 517 -8.62 -2.27 -14.29
CA ALA A 517 -9.58 -2.19 -15.38
C ALA A 517 -8.91 -2.15 -16.76
N ASP A 518 -7.84 -1.38 -16.91
CA ASP A 518 -7.15 -1.24 -18.19
C ASP A 518 -6.29 -2.47 -18.52
N ARG A 519 -5.67 -3.08 -17.51
CA ARG A 519 -4.98 -4.36 -17.68
C ARG A 519 -5.95 -5.47 -18.08
N PHE A 520 -7.14 -5.50 -17.48
CA PHE A 520 -8.20 -6.44 -17.81
C PHE A 520 -8.65 -6.28 -19.27
N ALA A 521 -8.93 -5.05 -19.70
CA ALA A 521 -9.32 -4.77 -21.08
C ALA A 521 -8.25 -5.25 -22.07
N VAL A 522 -6.97 -5.02 -21.80
CA VAL A 522 -5.86 -5.52 -22.63
C VAL A 522 -5.82 -7.05 -22.69
N GLN A 523 -5.99 -7.75 -21.55
CA GLN A 523 -6.03 -9.22 -21.52
C GLN A 523 -7.22 -9.78 -22.30
N ARG A 524 -8.40 -9.16 -22.18
CA ARG A 524 -9.62 -9.55 -22.90
C ARG A 524 -9.48 -9.40 -24.41
N SER A 525 -8.99 -8.25 -24.89
CA SER A 525 -8.80 -8.03 -26.34
C SER A 525 -7.83 -9.03 -26.98
N ARG A 526 -6.77 -9.43 -26.25
CA ARG A 526 -5.83 -10.46 -26.71
C ARG A 526 -6.48 -11.85 -26.77
N GLY A 527 -7.30 -12.21 -25.78
CA GLY A 527 -8.04 -13.47 -25.76
C GLY A 527 -9.07 -13.60 -26.89
N SER A 528 -9.75 -12.51 -27.24
CA SER A 528 -10.70 -12.49 -28.36
C SER A 528 -9.98 -12.65 -29.72
N GLN A 529 -8.78 -12.08 -29.88
CA GLN A 529 -7.97 -12.22 -31.10
C GLN A 529 -7.40 -13.64 -31.27
N SER A 530 -7.03 -14.33 -30.18
CA SER A 530 -6.56 -15.72 -30.24
C SER A 530 -7.68 -16.70 -30.58
N HIS A 531 -8.90 -16.47 -30.09
CA HIS A 531 -10.06 -17.29 -30.44
C HIS A 531 -10.49 -17.10 -31.92
N ALA A 532 -10.50 -15.87 -32.42
CA ALA A 532 -10.83 -15.60 -33.83
C ALA A 532 -9.84 -16.24 -34.82
N ARG A 533 -8.56 -16.39 -34.45
CA ARG A 533 -7.55 -17.11 -35.28
C ARG A 533 -7.71 -18.63 -35.26
N LEU A 534 -8.28 -19.19 -34.20
CA LEU A 534 -8.56 -20.64 -34.09
C LEU A 534 -9.84 -21.02 -34.84
N GLU A 535 -10.82 -20.13 -34.89
CA GLU A 535 -12.06 -20.34 -35.68
C GLU A 535 -11.87 -20.12 -37.19
N SER A 536 -10.80 -19.44 -37.62
CA SER A 536 -10.50 -19.21 -39.05
C SER A 536 -9.73 -20.34 -39.74
N HIS A 537 -9.39 -21.42 -39.02
CA HIS A 537 -8.83 -22.65 -39.61
C HIS A 537 -9.93 -23.69 -39.80
N GLU A 538 -10.86 -23.42 -40.73
CA GLU A 538 -11.63 -24.48 -41.35
C GLU A 538 -10.67 -25.37 -42.15
N VAL A 539 -10.65 -26.66 -41.78
CA VAL A 539 -9.95 -27.73 -42.47
C VAL A 539 -10.46 -27.77 -43.93
N PRO A 540 -9.60 -27.66 -44.95
CA PRO A 540 -10.05 -27.82 -46.33
C PRO A 540 -10.60 -29.23 -46.48
N ALA A 541 -11.86 -29.34 -46.91
CA ALA A 541 -12.46 -30.61 -47.29
C ALA A 541 -11.56 -31.28 -48.35
N VAL A 542 -10.92 -32.38 -47.96
CA VAL A 542 -10.20 -33.24 -48.90
C VAL A 542 -11.26 -33.87 -49.80
N ALA A 543 -11.32 -33.41 -51.03
CA ALA A 543 -12.08 -34.07 -52.09
C ALA A 543 -11.45 -35.43 -52.35
N LEU A 544 -12.22 -36.49 -52.13
CA LEU A 544 -11.90 -37.84 -52.59
C LEU A 544 -12.07 -37.87 -54.12
N SER A 545 -10.97 -38.16 -54.82
CA SER A 545 -10.96 -38.63 -56.21
C SER A 545 -10.15 -39.91 -56.28
#